data_AF-A0A838HH67-F1
#
_entry.id   AF-A0A838HH67-F1
#
_cell.length_a   1.000
_cell.length_b   1.000
_cell.length_c   1.000
_cell.angle_alpha   90.00
_cell.angle_beta   90.00
_cell.angle_gamma   90.00
#
_symmetry.space_group_name_H-M   'P 1'
#
loop_
_entity.id
_entity.type
_entity.pdbx_description
1 polymer ?
#
loop_
_entity_poly.entity_id
_entity_poly.type
_entity_poly.pdbx_seq_one_letter_code
_entity_poly.pdbx_strand_id
1 'polypeptide(L)' 'GSRTLGWDTAEDGATYGHTGYTGTSIWIDPVRGSWSVLLTNRVYEPRAENRIPALRRAVRHWVAVATEWSSLG' A
#
# COMPACT_ATOMS: atom_id res chain seq x y z
N GLY A 1 4.16 12.65 -0.20
CA GLY A 1 5.07 11.49 -0.16
C GLY A 1 6.38 11.88 -0.78
N SER A 2 7.47 11.74 -0.04
CA SER A 2 8.83 11.85 -0.59
C SER A 2 9.11 10.60 -1.42
N ARG A 3 9.74 10.75 -2.59
CA ARG A 3 10.24 9.61 -3.37
C ARG A 3 11.73 9.47 -3.11
N THR A 4 12.14 8.30 -2.66
CA THR A 4 13.55 7.97 -2.45
C THR A 4 14.05 7.16 -3.66
N LEU A 5 14.64 5.98 -3.46
CA LEU A 5 15.24 5.14 -4.51
C LEU A 5 14.18 4.42 -5.38
N GLY A 6 13.21 5.17 -5.92
CA GLY A 6 12.04 4.63 -6.61
C GLY A 6 10.89 4.21 -5.68
N TRP A 7 11.07 4.33 -4.36
CA TRP A 7 10.05 4.01 -3.36
C TRP A 7 9.35 5.27 -2.87
N ASP A 8 8.04 5.16 -2.64
CA ASP A 8 7.23 6.18 -1.99
C ASP A 8 7.42 6.07 -0.46
N THR A 9 7.55 7.20 0.22
CA THR A 9 7.62 7.28 1.69
C THR A 9 6.40 8.03 2.23
N ALA A 10 5.79 7.50 3.30
CA ALA A 10 4.72 8.17 4.01
C ALA A 10 5.25 9.39 4.81
N GLU A 11 4.33 10.13 5.42
CA GLU A 11 4.67 11.36 6.16
C GLU A 11 5.43 11.09 7.46
N ASP A 12 5.29 9.89 8.03
CA ASP A 12 6.04 9.44 9.21
C ASP A 12 7.53 9.21 8.94
N GLY A 13 7.98 9.24 7.68
CA GLY A 13 9.37 9.03 7.27
C GLY A 13 9.88 7.60 7.44
N ALA A 14 9.10 6.70 8.05
CA ALA A 14 9.49 5.33 8.36
C ALA A 14 8.73 4.30 7.53
N THR A 15 7.51 4.63 7.10
CA THR A 15 6.68 3.75 6.26
C THR A 15 7.00 3.98 4.79
N TYR A 16 7.34 2.92 4.07
CA TYR A 16 7.74 2.98 2.67
C TYR A 16 7.04 1.91 1.84
N GLY A 17 6.90 2.18 0.55
CA GLY A 17 6.21 1.30 -0.37
C GLY A 17 6.52 1.57 -1.84
N HIS A 18 6.04 0.68 -2.69
CA HIS A 18 6.14 0.83 -4.14
C HIS A 18 4.83 0.38 -4.77
N THR A 19 4.38 1.14 -5.77
CA THR A 19 3.20 0.76 -6.55
C THR A 19 3.62 0.32 -7.94
N GLY A 20 3.08 -0.82 -8.39
CA GLY A 20 3.26 -1.28 -9.76
C GLY A 20 2.42 -0.46 -10.74
N TYR A 21 2.70 -0.58 -12.03
CA TYR A 21 2.03 0.21 -13.06
C TYR A 21 0.50 0.03 -13.06
N THR A 22 0.01 -1.20 -13.21
CA THR A 22 -1.41 -1.46 -13.43
C THR A 22 -2.21 -1.77 -12.18
N GLY A 23 -1.58 -2.22 -11.09
CA GLY A 23 -2.33 -2.90 -10.04
C GLY A 23 -1.59 -3.18 -8.74
N THR A 24 -0.38 -3.73 -8.85
CA THR A 24 0.43 -4.18 -7.71
C THR A 24 0.73 -3.07 -6.71
N SER A 25 0.86 -3.42 -5.42
CA SER A 25 1.35 -2.52 -4.37
C SER A 25 2.06 -3.32 -3.28
N ILE A 26 3.15 -2.76 -2.76
CA ILE A 26 3.81 -3.22 -1.53
C ILE A 26 3.96 -2.02 -0.58
N TRP A 27 3.70 -2.24 0.70
CA TRP A 27 3.94 -1.27 1.78
C TRP A 27 4.47 -1.97 3.02
N ILE A 28 5.45 -1.36 3.67
CA ILE A 28 6.07 -1.82 4.91
C ILE A 28 5.98 -0.69 5.92
N ASP A 29 5.36 -0.97 7.07
CA ASP A 29 5.25 -0.09 8.22
C ASP A 29 6.03 -0.70 9.39
N PRO A 30 7.31 -0.31 9.57
CA PRO A 30 8.14 -0.85 10.64
C PRO A 30 7.73 -0.33 12.03
N VAL A 31 6.99 0.79 12.10
CA VAL A 31 6.53 1.37 13.37
C VAL A 31 5.43 0.49 13.98
N ARG A 32 4.52 0.02 13.13
CA ARG A 32 3.45 -0.91 13.54
C ARG A 32 3.84 -2.39 13.43
N GLY A 33 5.00 -2.71 12.85
CA GLY A 33 5.41 -4.10 12.61
C GLY A 33 4.53 -4.82 11.59
N SER A 34 4.01 -4.09 10.60
CA SER A 34 3.06 -4.61 9.61
C SER A 34 3.54 -4.39 8.18
N TRP A 35 3.03 -5.20 7.27
CA TRP A 35 3.29 -5.07 5.84
C TRP A 35 2.09 -5.54 5.03
N SER A 36 1.97 -5.04 3.81
CA SER A 36 0.92 -5.45 2.87
C SER A 36 1.49 -5.62 1.48
N VAL A 37 1.05 -6.68 0.80
CA VAL A 37 1.29 -6.91 -0.62
C VAL A 37 -0.06 -7.15 -1.29
N LEU A 38 -0.38 -6.30 -2.26
CA LEU A 38 -1.55 -6.44 -3.11
C LEU A 38 -1.09 -6.80 -4.52
N LEU A 39 -1.41 -8.02 -4.96
CA LEU A 39 -1.22 -8.46 -6.33
C LEU A 39 -2.60 -8.49 -7.01
N THR A 40 -2.74 -7.75 -8.10
CA THR A 40 -3.98 -7.77 -8.90
C THR A 40 -3.66 -8.25 -10.30
N ASN A 41 -4.53 -9.04 -10.91
CA ASN A 41 -4.41 -9.43 -12.32
C ASN A 41 -4.91 -8.33 -13.28
N ARG A 42 -4.67 -7.06 -12.96
CA ARG A 42 -5.15 -5.94 -13.79
C ARG A 42 -4.20 -5.69 -14.94
N VAL A 43 -4.75 -5.65 -16.14
CA VAL A 43 -4.08 -5.21 -17.37
C VAL A 43 -4.37 -3.72 -17.60
N TYR A 44 -3.45 -3.02 -18.25
CA TYR A 44 -3.66 -1.62 -18.64
C TYR A 44 -4.71 -1.54 -19.75
N GLU A 45 -5.74 -0.74 -19.53
CA GLU A 45 -6.79 -0.45 -20.51
C GLU A 45 -7.11 1.06 -20.42
N PRO A 46 -6.80 1.87 -21.46
CA PRO A 46 -6.94 3.34 -21.41
C PRO A 46 -8.34 3.86 -21.06
N ARG A 47 -9.39 3.13 -21.47
CA ARG A 47 -10.80 3.56 -21.29
C ARG A 47 -11.47 2.97 -20.05
N ALA A 48 -10.81 2.03 -19.37
CA ALA A 48 -11.37 1.39 -18.19
C ALA A 48 -11.25 2.28 -16.96
N GLU A 49 -12.30 2.28 -16.13
CA GLU A 49 -12.27 2.93 -14.82
C GLU A 49 -11.08 2.43 -13.97
N ASN A 50 -10.34 3.35 -13.35
CA ASN A 50 -9.19 3.01 -12.53
C ASN A 50 -9.52 3.02 -11.03
N ARG A 51 -9.99 1.87 -10.53
CA ARG A 51 -10.30 1.65 -9.10
C ARG A 51 -9.10 1.25 -8.24
N ILE A 52 -7.94 1.02 -8.87
CA ILE A 52 -6.75 0.52 -8.17
C ILE A 52 -6.24 1.47 -7.08
N PRO A 53 -6.15 2.80 -7.28
CA PRO A 53 -5.70 3.69 -6.20
C PRO A 53 -6.56 3.58 -4.94
N ALA A 54 -7.89 3.43 -5.11
CA ALA A 54 -8.80 3.25 -3.99
C ALA A 54 -8.60 1.89 -3.29
N LEU A 55 -8.48 0.80 -4.06
CA LEU A 55 -8.23 -0.54 -3.53
C LEU A 55 -6.90 -0.60 -2.74
N ARG A 56 -5.83 0.00 -3.28
CA ARG A 56 -4.52 0.07 -2.60
C ARG A 56 -4.60 0.76 -1.24
N ARG A 57 -5.30 1.90 -1.17
CA ARG A 57 -5.52 2.63 0.09
C ARG A 57 -6.34 1.82 1.07
N ALA A 58 -7.41 1.17 0.61
CA ALA A 58 -8.27 0.36 1.46
C ALA A 58 -7.52 -0.84 2.06
N VAL A 59 -6.75 -1.58 1.25
CA VAL A 59 -5.94 -2.70 1.73
C VAL A 59 -4.91 -2.23 2.76
N ARG A 60 -4.16 -1.15 2.46
CA ARG A 60 -3.19 -0.59 3.41
C ARG A 60 -3.85 -0.19 4.73
N HIS A 61 -5.00 0.49 4.67
CA HIS A 61 -5.73 0.92 5.86
C HIS A 61 -6.19 -0.26 6.71
N TRP A 62 -6.80 -1.27 6.11
CA TRP A 62 -7.31 -2.42 6.86
C TRP A 62 -6.22 -3.29 7.46
N VAL A 63 -5.06 -3.42 6.81
CA VAL A 63 -3.89 -4.10 7.40
C VAL A 63 -3.39 -3.34 8.63
N ALA A 64 -3.27 -2.01 8.56
CA ALA A 64 -2.85 -1.20 9.70
C ALA A 64 -3.82 -1.34 10.88
N VAL A 65 -5.12 -1.23 10.62
CA VAL A 65 -6.18 -1.42 11.61
C VAL A 65 -6.08 -2.83 12.24
N ALA A 66 -6.05 -3.89 11.42
CA ALA A 66 -5.99 -5.26 11.92
C ALA A 66 -4.76 -5.54 12.80
N THR A 67 -3.63 -4.88 12.49
CA THR A 67 -2.40 -4.98 13.30
C THR A 67 -2.60 -4.33 14.67
N GLU A 68 -3.22 -3.14 14.72
CA GLU A 68 -3.54 -2.45 15.98
C GLU A 68 -4.48 -3.29 16.86
N TRP A 69 -5.54 -3.88 16.29
CA TRP A 69 -6.43 -4.79 17.03
C TRP A 69 -5.71 -6.00 17.61
N SER A 70 -4.78 -6.59 16.85
CA SER A 70 -4.02 -7.77 17.30
C SER A 70 -3.06 -7.44 18.44
N SER A 71 -2.65 -6.17 18.59
CA SER A 71 -1.74 -5.73 19.66
C SER A 71 -2.43 -5.47 21.01
N LEU A 72 -3.77 -5.45 21.03
CA LEU A 72 -4.59 -5.16 22.20
C LEU A 72 -5.14 -6.42 22.90
N GLY A 73 -4.94 -7.60 22.31
CA GLY A 73 -5.31 -8.91 22.87
C GLY A 73 -4.08 -9.69 23.32
#